data_AF-A0A925XAN8-F1
#
_entry.id   AF-A0A925XAN8-F1
#
_cell.length_a   1.000
_cell.length_b   1.000
_cell.length_c   1.000
_cell.angle_alpha   90.00
_cell.angle_beta   90.00
_cell.angle_gamma   90.00
#
_symmetry.space_group_name_H-M   'P 1'
#
loop_
_entity.id
_entity.type
_entity.pdbx_description
1 polymer ?
#
loop_
_entity_poly.entity_id
_entity_poly.type
_entity_poly.pdbx_seq_one_letter_code
_entity_poly.pdbx_strand_id
1 'polypeptide(L)'
;MKNLHKMIAIALGLAMTVASCKNNDEETTKVVLKDYSVNPLLVKTLPGFESLTMNTLISSDDVLPESPGFVFGAQPDGAGLLKNPNGKGYIMINNHEILWSASRVFLDETFKPTKGEYILDADGGTFRLCSATLAMPEEHGFGPAFLTAGESNSESMVHNIDPLGGIDKKNKSRIVPLLGKGNMENAVPLNKNAYPGKTIIIVGEDQGPGSGAIGAGQLLAYVSNTVGDLTNGKLYFLRRTNQDPVETNMDLGTNYDVEFVEVDNAANSTGNEIGTQSIAKKAIQFARVEDVDYGKGSA
;
A
#
# COMPACT_ATOMS: atom_id res chain seq x y z
N MET A 1 5.53 26.00 -77.89
CA MET A 1 6.41 25.14 -77.08
C MET A 1 5.75 24.90 -75.74
N LYS A 2 5.43 23.62 -75.46
CA LYS A 2 5.30 22.93 -74.15
C LYS A 2 4.59 23.67 -73.00
N ASN A 3 3.34 23.28 -72.71
CA ASN A 3 2.92 22.40 -71.58
C ASN A 3 2.52 23.23 -70.35
N LEU A 4 1.23 23.40 -70.04
CA LEU A 4 0.38 22.45 -69.28
C LEU A 4 1.00 22.09 -67.94
N HIS A 5 0.41 22.52 -66.82
CA HIS A 5 0.01 21.68 -65.67
C HIS A 5 -1.01 22.44 -64.81
N LYS A 6 -2.15 21.78 -64.59
CA LYS A 6 -3.22 22.15 -63.66
C LYS A 6 -2.74 21.95 -62.22
N MET A 7 -3.06 22.86 -61.31
CA MET A 7 -3.40 22.49 -59.93
C MET A 7 -4.60 23.32 -59.47
N ILE A 8 -5.71 22.61 -59.33
CA ILE A 8 -6.87 22.98 -58.53
C ILE A 8 -6.52 22.55 -57.10
N ALA A 9 -6.57 23.47 -56.15
CA ALA A 9 -6.73 23.13 -54.74
C ALA A 9 -7.73 24.11 -54.13
N ILE A 10 -8.81 23.53 -53.65
CA ILE A 10 -10.04 24.13 -53.16
C ILE A 10 -9.77 24.86 -51.84
N ALA A 11 -10.22 26.11 -51.77
CA ALA A 11 -10.45 26.80 -50.52
C ALA A 11 -11.73 26.24 -49.88
N LEU A 12 -11.61 25.67 -48.67
CA LEU A 12 -12.74 25.50 -47.76
C LEU A 12 -12.34 26.12 -46.42
N GLY A 13 -13.12 27.12 -46.01
CA GLY A 13 -12.91 27.85 -44.78
C GLY A 13 -13.58 27.23 -43.56
N LEU A 14 -13.19 27.80 -42.41
CA LEU A 14 -13.94 27.98 -41.18
C LEU A 14 -14.44 26.74 -40.41
N ALA A 15 -13.80 26.48 -39.27
CA ALA A 15 -14.47 26.52 -37.96
C ALA A 15 -13.42 26.58 -36.84
N MET A 16 -13.37 27.73 -36.14
CA MET A 16 -12.82 27.79 -34.80
C MET A 16 -13.78 27.08 -33.86
N THR A 17 -13.31 26.05 -33.15
CA THR A 17 -13.93 25.58 -31.91
C THR A 17 -12.84 25.46 -30.84
N VAL A 18 -12.66 26.56 -30.12
CA VAL A 18 -12.18 26.57 -28.74
C VAL A 18 -13.21 25.83 -27.89
N ALA A 19 -12.90 24.60 -27.46
CA ALA A 19 -13.63 23.93 -26.39
C ALA A 19 -12.78 22.79 -25.81
N SER A 20 -11.82 23.14 -24.94
CA SER A 20 -11.39 22.21 -23.90
C SER A 20 -11.03 23.01 -22.65
N CYS A 21 -12.02 23.73 -22.12
CA CYS A 21 -12.09 23.95 -20.69
C CYS A 21 -12.80 22.73 -20.12
N LYS A 22 -12.05 21.83 -19.46
CA LYS A 22 -12.64 20.96 -18.46
C LYS A 22 -13.16 21.90 -17.38
N ASN A 23 -14.48 22.04 -17.27
CA ASN A 23 -15.09 22.62 -16.09
C ASN A 23 -14.69 21.72 -14.92
N ASN A 24 -13.76 22.19 -14.10
CA ASN A 24 -13.66 21.73 -12.72
C ASN A 24 -14.89 22.33 -12.02
N ASP A 25 -16.02 21.63 -12.09
CA ASP A 25 -17.05 21.84 -11.09
C ASP A 25 -16.39 21.48 -9.75
N GLU A 26 -16.16 22.48 -8.91
CA GLU A 26 -15.74 22.24 -7.53
C GLU A 26 -16.85 21.40 -6.87
N GLU A 27 -16.64 20.08 -6.76
CA GLU A 27 -17.48 19.25 -5.89
C GLU A 27 -17.34 19.83 -4.47
N THR A 28 -18.32 20.61 -4.04
CA THR A 28 -18.42 21.02 -2.63
C THR A 28 -18.54 19.77 -1.79
N THR A 29 -17.48 19.47 -1.04
CA THR A 29 -17.42 18.28 -0.19
C THR A 29 -18.53 18.33 0.85
N LYS A 30 -19.26 17.22 1.01
CA LYS A 30 -20.26 17.04 2.07
C LYS A 30 -19.66 16.54 3.38
N VAL A 31 -18.36 16.28 3.39
CA VAL A 31 -17.62 15.80 4.56
C VAL A 31 -17.79 16.80 5.70
N VAL A 32 -18.19 16.29 6.86
CA VAL A 32 -18.28 17.06 8.10
C VAL A 32 -17.25 16.50 9.07
N LEU A 33 -16.18 17.26 9.31
CA LEU A 33 -15.13 16.91 10.26
C LEU A 33 -15.59 17.30 11.67
N LYS A 34 -15.98 16.29 12.47
CA LYS A 34 -16.39 16.41 13.86
C LYS A 34 -16.17 15.09 14.59
N ASP A 35 -16.28 15.10 15.91
CA ASP A 35 -16.34 13.86 16.69
C ASP A 35 -17.57 13.03 16.31
N TYR A 36 -17.31 11.79 15.90
CA TYR A 36 -18.32 10.77 15.64
C TYR A 36 -18.29 9.66 16.67
N SER A 37 -17.13 9.43 17.30
CA SER A 37 -16.99 8.46 18.37
C SER A 37 -17.65 8.94 19.67
N VAL A 38 -18.18 8.00 20.45
CA VAL A 38 -18.63 8.24 21.84
C VAL A 38 -17.47 8.53 22.78
N ASN A 39 -16.25 8.15 22.40
CA ASN A 39 -15.05 8.38 23.19
C ASN A 39 -14.42 9.74 22.89
N PRO A 40 -13.89 10.42 23.93
CA PRO A 40 -13.24 11.71 23.77
C PRO A 40 -11.90 11.57 23.06
N LEU A 41 -11.43 12.68 22.50
CA LEU A 41 -10.09 12.79 21.96
C LEU A 41 -9.03 12.62 23.07
N LEU A 42 -8.12 11.65 22.91
CA LEU A 42 -7.04 11.37 23.86
C LEU A 42 -5.66 11.86 23.38
N VAL A 43 -5.65 12.76 22.40
CA VAL A 43 -4.44 13.40 21.87
C VAL A 43 -4.49 14.90 22.13
N LYS A 44 -3.32 15.51 22.33
CA LYS A 44 -3.15 16.95 22.53
C LYS A 44 -2.18 17.51 21.52
N THR A 45 -2.43 18.72 21.04
CA THR A 45 -1.47 19.47 20.22
C THR A 45 -0.28 19.89 21.08
N LEU A 46 0.90 19.93 20.46
CA LEU A 46 2.08 20.57 21.00
C LEU A 46 2.17 22.01 20.48
N PRO A 47 2.95 22.89 21.15
CA PRO A 47 3.18 24.25 20.66
C PRO A 47 3.63 24.26 19.19
N GLY A 48 3.06 25.14 18.38
CA GLY A 48 3.28 25.24 16.93
C GLY A 48 2.26 24.47 16.07
N PHE A 49 1.35 23.72 16.68
CA PHE A 49 0.29 22.96 15.99
C PHE A 49 -1.12 23.43 16.36
N GLU A 50 -1.27 24.66 16.84
CA GLU A 50 -2.54 25.21 17.34
C GLU A 50 -3.63 25.29 16.27
N SER A 51 -3.25 25.31 14.99
CA SER A 51 -4.21 25.30 13.87
C SER A 51 -4.78 23.92 13.56
N LEU A 52 -4.25 22.84 14.14
CA LEU A 52 -4.77 21.49 13.91
C LEU A 52 -6.07 21.27 14.67
N THR A 53 -7.10 20.83 13.95
CA THR A 53 -8.33 20.29 14.54
C THR A 53 -8.25 18.77 14.48
N MET A 54 -8.43 18.12 15.62
CA MET A 54 -8.42 16.66 15.74
C MET A 54 -9.80 16.20 16.22
N ASN A 55 -10.33 15.15 15.59
CA ASN A 55 -11.66 14.60 15.90
C ASN A 55 -11.57 13.09 16.05
N THR A 56 -12.42 12.50 16.89
CA THR A 56 -12.53 11.04 17.06
C THR A 56 -13.52 10.45 16.06
N LEU A 57 -13.02 9.62 15.13
CA LEU A 57 -13.86 9.02 14.09
C LEU A 57 -14.62 7.78 14.59
N ILE A 58 -13.91 6.80 15.15
CA ILE A 58 -14.45 5.52 15.62
C ILE A 58 -13.52 4.92 16.68
N SER A 59 -14.10 4.15 17.60
CA SER A 59 -13.44 3.42 18.69
C SER A 59 -14.18 2.09 18.93
N SER A 60 -13.66 1.25 19.83
CA SER A 60 -14.27 -0.04 20.17
C SER A 60 -15.64 0.07 20.86
N ASP A 61 -15.96 1.21 21.48
CA ASP A 61 -17.24 1.42 22.20
C ASP A 61 -18.35 1.93 21.27
N ASP A 62 -18.03 2.25 20.02
CA ASP A 62 -18.98 2.77 19.06
C ASP A 62 -19.87 1.67 18.49
N VAL A 63 -21.19 1.91 18.53
CA VAL A 63 -22.19 1.04 17.94
C VAL A 63 -22.64 1.61 16.60
N LEU A 64 -22.28 0.91 15.52
CA LEU A 64 -22.64 1.33 14.16
C LEU A 64 -24.09 0.93 13.83
N PRO A 65 -24.93 1.85 13.29
CA PRO A 65 -26.36 1.63 13.14
C PRO A 65 -26.72 0.46 12.22
N GLU A 66 -25.94 0.22 11.17
CA GLU A 66 -26.20 -0.86 10.21
C GLU A 66 -25.50 -2.18 10.57
N SER A 67 -24.66 -2.17 11.60
CA SER A 67 -23.96 -3.34 12.11
C SER A 67 -23.76 -3.27 13.63
N PRO A 68 -24.83 -3.34 14.45
CA PRO A 68 -24.72 -3.11 15.90
C PRO A 68 -23.83 -4.11 16.64
N GLY A 69 -23.55 -5.28 16.05
CA GLY A 69 -22.65 -6.29 16.61
C GLY A 69 -21.19 -6.18 16.13
N PHE A 70 -20.88 -5.21 15.27
CA PHE A 70 -19.49 -4.93 14.88
C PHE A 70 -18.79 -4.17 16.01
N VAL A 71 -17.57 -4.61 16.35
CA VAL A 71 -16.67 -3.91 17.27
C VAL A 71 -15.42 -3.56 16.47
N PHE A 72 -15.07 -2.27 16.44
CA PHE A 72 -13.81 -1.82 15.87
C PHE A 72 -12.66 -2.37 16.72
N GLY A 73 -11.76 -3.10 16.08
CA GLY A 73 -10.72 -3.88 16.76
C GLY A 73 -9.65 -3.05 17.45
N ALA A 74 -8.87 -3.72 18.29
CA ALA A 74 -7.76 -3.14 19.02
C ALA A 74 -6.51 -3.04 18.14
N GLN A 75 -5.67 -2.03 18.44
CA GLN A 75 -4.41 -1.75 17.74
C GLN A 75 -4.62 -1.62 16.22
N PRO A 76 -5.46 -0.65 15.79
CA PRO A 76 -5.59 -0.35 14.38
C PRO A 76 -4.24 0.16 13.86
N ASP A 77 -3.81 -0.40 12.74
CA ASP A 77 -2.51 -0.11 12.13
C ASP A 77 -2.73 0.25 10.64
N GLY A 78 -2.04 -0.43 9.71
CA GLY A 78 -2.12 -0.23 8.27
C GLY A 78 -3.52 0.04 7.76
N ALA A 79 -3.68 1.14 7.01
CA ALA A 79 -4.98 1.67 6.66
C ALA A 79 -5.11 2.00 5.17
N GLY A 80 -6.35 1.99 4.69
CA GLY A 80 -6.73 2.44 3.35
C GLY A 80 -8.05 3.20 3.38
N LEU A 81 -8.19 4.18 2.50
CA LEU A 81 -9.44 4.93 2.35
C LEU A 81 -9.74 5.08 0.86
N LEU A 82 -10.92 4.66 0.43
CA LEU A 82 -11.41 4.86 -0.93
C LEU A 82 -12.83 5.41 -0.95
N LYS A 83 -13.17 6.13 -2.02
CA LYS A 83 -14.57 6.44 -2.33
C LYS A 83 -15.33 5.13 -2.51
N ASN A 84 -16.55 5.04 -2.00
CA ASN A 84 -17.39 3.85 -2.18
C ASN A 84 -17.85 3.78 -3.65
N PRO A 85 -17.40 2.80 -4.45
CA PRO A 85 -17.75 2.74 -5.87
C PRO A 85 -19.20 2.27 -6.10
N ASN A 86 -19.81 1.63 -5.09
CA ASN A 86 -21.16 1.08 -5.16
C ASN A 86 -22.22 2.01 -4.55
N GLY A 87 -21.86 3.25 -4.22
CA GLY A 87 -22.77 4.16 -3.53
C GLY A 87 -22.17 5.54 -3.31
N LYS A 88 -22.62 6.18 -2.22
CA LYS A 88 -22.06 7.44 -1.74
C LYS A 88 -21.12 7.20 -0.57
N GLY A 89 -20.28 8.17 -0.28
CA GLY A 89 -19.37 8.12 0.87
C GLY A 89 -18.09 7.35 0.58
N TYR A 90 -17.58 6.68 1.61
CA TYR A 90 -16.21 6.13 1.64
C TYR A 90 -16.17 4.76 2.30
N ILE A 91 -15.09 4.04 2.06
CA ILE A 91 -14.76 2.78 2.73
C ILE A 91 -13.38 2.98 3.33
N MET A 92 -13.29 2.88 4.66
CA MET A 92 -12.05 2.85 5.42
C MET A 92 -11.71 1.41 5.73
N ILE A 93 -10.50 0.96 5.44
CA ILE A 93 -10.00 -0.37 5.78
C ILE A 93 -8.86 -0.22 6.77
N ASN A 94 -8.80 -1.08 7.78
CA ASN A 94 -7.72 -1.11 8.76
C ASN A 94 -7.32 -2.55 9.07
N ASN A 95 -6.01 -2.76 9.18
CA ASN A 95 -5.45 -3.84 9.97
C ASN A 95 -5.76 -3.63 11.45
N HIS A 96 -5.89 -4.73 12.18
CA HIS A 96 -5.92 -4.81 13.63
C HIS A 96 -4.81 -5.77 14.04
N GLU A 97 -3.66 -5.20 14.34
CA GLU A 97 -2.36 -5.88 14.32
C GLU A 97 -2.34 -7.11 15.23
N ILE A 98 -2.74 -6.94 16.49
CA ILE A 98 -2.77 -8.03 17.48
C ILE A 98 -3.97 -8.96 17.36
N LEU A 99 -4.97 -8.57 16.57
CA LEU A 99 -6.15 -9.41 16.30
C LEU A 99 -5.98 -10.27 15.05
N TRP A 100 -4.88 -10.11 14.32
CA TRP A 100 -4.56 -10.86 13.10
C TRP A 100 -5.69 -10.75 12.06
N SER A 101 -6.28 -9.56 11.99
CA SER A 101 -7.54 -9.33 11.29
C SER A 101 -7.54 -7.99 10.58
N ALA A 102 -8.38 -7.86 9.55
CA ALA A 102 -8.61 -6.60 8.87
C ALA A 102 -10.11 -6.34 8.81
N SER A 103 -10.52 -5.09 9.04
CA SER A 103 -11.91 -4.66 8.94
C SER A 103 -12.06 -3.56 7.91
N ARG A 104 -13.24 -3.48 7.30
CA ARG A 104 -13.68 -2.29 6.58
C ARG A 104 -14.87 -1.64 7.28
N VAL A 105 -14.88 -0.31 7.29
CA VAL A 105 -15.92 0.55 7.83
C VAL A 105 -16.43 1.43 6.69
N PHE A 106 -17.73 1.39 6.45
CA PHE A 106 -18.42 2.26 5.51
C PHE A 106 -18.73 3.59 6.20
N LEU A 107 -18.34 4.66 5.53
CA LEU A 107 -18.61 6.04 5.93
C LEU A 107 -19.62 6.63 4.92
N ASP A 108 -20.61 7.37 5.40
CA ASP A 108 -21.54 8.06 4.50
C ASP A 108 -20.89 9.28 3.81
N GLU A 109 -21.67 10.03 3.00
CA GLU A 109 -21.18 11.22 2.30
C GLU A 109 -20.72 12.35 3.23
N THR A 110 -21.09 12.30 4.52
CA THR A 110 -20.66 13.23 5.57
C THR A 110 -19.45 12.73 6.36
N PHE A 111 -18.90 11.56 6.00
CA PHE A 111 -17.80 10.87 6.65
C PHE A 111 -18.17 10.20 7.99
N LYS A 112 -19.47 10.02 8.27
CA LYS A 112 -19.94 9.33 9.48
C LYS A 112 -19.85 7.81 9.30
N PRO A 113 -19.26 7.05 10.24
CA PRO A 113 -19.32 5.59 10.23
C PRO A 113 -20.77 5.07 10.34
N THR A 114 -21.18 4.19 9.43
CA THR A 114 -22.55 3.62 9.44
C THR A 114 -22.58 2.10 9.53
N LYS A 115 -21.59 1.42 8.96
CA LYS A 115 -21.50 -0.05 8.92
C LYS A 115 -20.05 -0.50 9.02
N GLY A 116 -19.77 -1.58 9.75
CA GLY A 116 -18.46 -2.19 9.85
C GLY A 116 -18.52 -3.70 9.68
N GLU A 117 -17.48 -4.28 9.09
CA GLU A 117 -17.34 -5.72 8.92
C GLU A 117 -15.88 -6.13 8.81
N TYR A 118 -15.52 -7.27 9.41
CA TYR A 118 -14.21 -7.90 9.22
C TYR A 118 -14.14 -8.57 7.84
N ILE A 119 -13.06 -8.35 7.11
CA ILE A 119 -12.77 -8.96 5.79
C ILE A 119 -11.65 -10.00 5.86
N LEU A 120 -10.96 -10.06 7.00
CA LEU A 120 -9.97 -11.06 7.39
C LEU A 120 -10.11 -11.24 8.92
N ASP A 121 -10.11 -12.47 9.42
CA ASP A 121 -10.04 -12.78 10.86
C ASP A 121 -8.79 -13.59 11.17
N ALA A 122 -8.54 -13.90 12.45
CA ALA A 122 -7.34 -14.61 12.88
C ALA A 122 -7.17 -16.00 12.22
N ASP A 123 -8.26 -16.67 11.82
CA ASP A 123 -8.17 -17.94 11.09
C ASP A 123 -7.61 -17.74 9.69
N GLY A 124 -7.94 -16.63 9.01
CA GLY A 124 -7.40 -16.27 7.70
C GLY A 124 -6.07 -15.51 7.75
N GLY A 125 -5.88 -14.66 8.74
CA GLY A 125 -4.72 -13.79 8.91
C GLY A 125 -3.48 -14.55 9.34
N THR A 126 -3.61 -15.46 10.31
CA THR A 126 -2.55 -16.40 10.77
C THR A 126 -1.26 -15.79 11.34
N PHE A 127 -1.11 -14.46 11.29
CA PHE A 127 0.04 -13.69 11.81
C PHE A 127 -0.42 -12.26 12.16
N ARG A 128 0.41 -11.50 12.89
CA ARG A 128 0.13 -10.08 13.14
C ARG A 128 0.16 -9.31 11.82
N LEU A 129 -0.68 -8.28 11.71
CA LEU A 129 -0.83 -7.47 10.50
C LEU A 129 -0.43 -6.04 10.81
N CYS A 130 0.78 -5.64 10.43
CA CYS A 130 1.32 -4.32 10.74
C CYS A 130 0.74 -3.27 9.78
N SER A 131 1.57 -2.67 8.93
CA SER A 131 1.12 -1.65 7.99
C SER A 131 0.52 -2.28 6.71
N ALA A 132 -0.04 -1.43 5.86
CA ALA A 132 -0.75 -1.84 4.66
C ALA A 132 -0.74 -0.76 3.60
N THR A 133 -0.94 -1.16 2.35
CA THR A 133 -1.12 -0.23 1.23
C THR A 133 -2.36 -0.58 0.43
N LEU A 134 -3.18 0.43 0.16
CA LEU A 134 -4.29 0.31 -0.76
C LEU A 134 -3.83 0.64 -2.19
N ALA A 135 -3.59 -0.40 -2.97
CA ALA A 135 -3.37 -0.29 -4.41
C ALA A 135 -4.69 0.04 -5.12
N MET A 136 -4.61 0.93 -6.11
CA MET A 136 -5.76 1.49 -6.83
C MET A 136 -5.43 1.57 -8.33
N PRO A 137 -6.37 1.26 -9.23
CA PRO A 137 -6.12 1.30 -10.67
C PRO A 137 -5.64 2.67 -11.18
N GLU A 138 -6.15 3.74 -10.59
CA GLU A 138 -5.84 5.11 -11.00
C GLU A 138 -4.38 5.45 -10.73
N GLU A 139 -3.83 5.03 -9.59
CA GLU A 139 -2.48 5.33 -9.12
C GLU A 139 -1.46 4.26 -9.58
N HIS A 140 -1.81 2.99 -9.39
CA HIS A 140 -0.89 1.86 -9.49
C HIS A 140 -1.12 1.00 -10.73
N GLY A 141 -2.21 1.23 -11.48
CA GLY A 141 -2.55 0.48 -12.70
C GLY A 141 -3.23 -0.88 -12.45
N PHE A 142 -3.38 -1.28 -11.18
CA PHE A 142 -4.11 -2.47 -10.75
C PHE A 142 -4.84 -2.21 -9.43
N GLY A 143 -5.75 -3.11 -9.05
CA GLY A 143 -6.55 -3.02 -7.84
C GLY A 143 -8.05 -2.82 -8.13
N PRO A 144 -8.85 -2.40 -7.14
CA PRO A 144 -8.44 -2.09 -5.77
C PRO A 144 -7.91 -3.34 -5.04
N ALA A 145 -6.80 -3.19 -4.34
CA ALA A 145 -6.15 -4.29 -3.62
C ALA A 145 -5.55 -3.75 -2.32
N PHE A 146 -5.97 -4.30 -1.19
CA PHE A 146 -5.43 -3.98 0.12
C PHE A 146 -4.32 -4.97 0.44
N LEU A 147 -3.07 -4.52 0.28
CA LEU A 147 -1.87 -5.28 0.59
C LEU A 147 -1.55 -5.11 2.07
N THR A 148 -1.84 -6.13 2.88
CA THR A 148 -1.59 -6.12 4.32
C THR A 148 -0.39 -6.99 4.65
N ALA A 149 0.59 -6.42 5.35
CA ALA A 149 1.85 -7.07 5.61
C ALA A 149 1.82 -7.87 6.92
N GLY A 150 2.26 -9.12 6.83
CA GLY A 150 2.35 -10.02 7.95
C GLY A 150 3.68 -9.94 8.68
N GLU A 151 3.63 -10.03 10.00
CA GLU A 151 4.80 -10.06 10.88
C GLU A 151 4.61 -11.04 12.06
N SER A 152 5.64 -11.16 12.92
CA SER A 152 5.78 -11.99 14.14
C SER A 152 6.64 -13.24 14.00
N ASN A 153 6.96 -13.66 12.77
CA ASN A 153 7.88 -14.78 12.54
C ASN A 153 8.38 -14.80 11.08
N SER A 154 9.39 -15.64 10.83
CA SER A 154 10.03 -15.78 9.53
C SER A 154 9.09 -16.22 8.39
N GLU A 155 7.95 -16.84 8.68
CA GLU A 155 7.01 -17.35 7.65
C GLU A 155 5.82 -16.43 7.39
N SER A 156 5.77 -15.25 8.03
CA SER A 156 4.71 -14.28 7.79
C SER A 156 4.81 -13.72 6.37
N MET A 157 3.66 -13.36 5.79
CA MET A 157 3.54 -13.00 4.36
C MET A 157 2.62 -11.81 4.18
N VAL A 158 2.63 -11.23 2.99
CA VAL A 158 1.65 -10.20 2.60
C VAL A 158 0.36 -10.87 2.12
N HIS A 159 -0.81 -10.44 2.59
CA HIS A 159 -2.08 -10.76 1.93
C HIS A 159 -2.46 -9.70 0.90
N ASN A 160 -3.10 -10.13 -0.18
CA ASN A 160 -3.79 -9.29 -1.15
C ASN A 160 -5.31 -9.48 -0.97
N ILE A 161 -5.95 -8.53 -0.31
CA ILE A 161 -7.38 -8.56 -0.02
C ILE A 161 -8.11 -7.60 -0.97
N ASP A 162 -9.12 -8.08 -1.68
CA ASP A 162 -10.06 -7.21 -2.39
C ASP A 162 -10.91 -6.44 -1.36
N PRO A 163 -10.75 -5.12 -1.23
CA PRO A 163 -11.49 -4.33 -0.24
C PRO A 163 -12.97 -4.18 -0.58
N LEU A 164 -13.40 -4.54 -1.79
CA LEU A 164 -14.79 -4.53 -2.26
C LEU A 164 -15.38 -5.94 -2.35
N GLY A 165 -14.55 -6.97 -2.17
CA GLY A 165 -14.93 -8.37 -2.26
C GLY A 165 -15.98 -8.78 -1.23
N GLY A 166 -16.54 -9.96 -1.45
CA GLY A 166 -17.43 -10.61 -0.49
C GLY A 166 -16.71 -10.94 0.83
N ILE A 167 -17.48 -11.14 1.89
CA ILE A 167 -16.93 -11.51 3.19
C ILE A 167 -16.43 -12.96 3.14
N ASP A 168 -15.11 -13.12 3.21
CA ASP A 168 -14.44 -14.42 3.22
C ASP A 168 -13.28 -14.40 4.23
N LYS A 169 -13.62 -14.19 5.51
CA LYS A 169 -12.66 -13.82 6.57
C LYS A 169 -11.57 -14.85 6.81
N LYS A 170 -11.88 -16.14 6.61
CA LYS A 170 -10.99 -17.28 6.91
C LYS A 170 -10.13 -17.70 5.72
N ASN A 171 -10.22 -17.01 4.59
CA ASN A 171 -9.55 -17.42 3.38
C ASN A 171 -8.04 -17.15 3.42
N LYS A 172 -7.30 -18.24 3.55
CA LYS A 172 -5.83 -18.31 3.59
C LYS A 172 -5.16 -18.27 2.21
N SER A 173 -5.90 -18.41 1.11
CA SER A 173 -5.31 -18.40 -0.24
C SER A 173 -4.93 -17.00 -0.73
N ARG A 174 -5.29 -15.95 0.03
CA ARG A 174 -5.04 -14.55 -0.30
C ARG A 174 -3.62 -14.07 0.01
N ILE A 175 -2.73 -14.95 0.44
CA ILE A 175 -1.29 -14.65 0.63
C ILE A 175 -0.57 -14.50 -0.71
N VAL A 176 0.50 -13.71 -0.73
CA VAL A 176 1.34 -13.46 -1.91
C VAL A 176 2.79 -13.85 -1.63
N PRO A 177 3.17 -15.14 -1.77
CA PRO A 177 4.51 -15.62 -1.39
C PRO A 177 5.66 -14.93 -2.11
N LEU A 178 5.44 -14.41 -3.33
CA LEU A 178 6.48 -13.71 -4.10
C LEU A 178 6.81 -12.30 -3.58
N LEU A 179 6.02 -11.76 -2.64
CA LEU A 179 6.40 -10.54 -1.91
C LEU A 179 7.37 -10.81 -0.75
N GLY A 180 7.76 -12.08 -0.55
CA GLY A 180 8.70 -12.50 0.48
C GLY A 180 8.02 -13.17 1.68
N LYS A 181 8.86 -13.69 2.58
CA LYS A 181 8.47 -14.25 3.88
C LYS A 181 9.40 -13.72 4.94
N GLY A 182 8.85 -13.22 6.04
CA GLY A 182 9.61 -12.59 7.11
C GLY A 182 8.72 -11.66 7.93
N ASN A 183 9.33 -10.74 8.67
CA ASN A 183 8.60 -9.69 9.38
C ASN A 183 8.36 -8.52 8.43
N MET A 184 7.30 -8.56 7.64
CA MET A 184 7.02 -7.53 6.63
C MET A 184 6.26 -6.36 7.26
N GLU A 185 6.72 -5.14 7.05
CA GLU A 185 6.05 -3.93 7.58
C GLU A 185 4.96 -3.44 6.64
N ASN A 186 5.30 -3.14 5.39
CA ASN A 186 4.36 -2.70 4.37
C ASN A 186 4.82 -3.14 2.97
N ALA A 187 3.89 -3.15 2.03
CA ALA A 187 4.14 -3.52 0.64
C ALA A 187 3.55 -2.45 -0.28
N VAL A 188 4.41 -1.57 -0.79
CA VAL A 188 4.03 -0.32 -1.45
C VAL A 188 4.25 -0.41 -2.96
N PRO A 189 3.19 -0.52 -3.77
CA PRO A 189 3.32 -0.47 -5.21
C PRO A 189 3.73 0.94 -5.65
N LEU A 190 4.67 1.02 -6.59
CA LEU A 190 5.03 2.28 -7.22
C LEU A 190 3.92 2.74 -8.17
N ASN A 191 3.87 4.05 -8.41
CA ASN A 191 2.96 4.63 -9.39
C ASN A 191 3.15 3.97 -10.77
N LYS A 192 2.05 3.73 -11.49
CA LYS A 192 2.07 3.04 -12.80
C LYS A 192 2.94 3.72 -13.86
N ASN A 193 3.24 5.01 -13.69
CA ASN A 193 4.06 5.78 -14.61
C ASN A 193 5.56 5.67 -14.32
N ALA A 194 5.97 5.18 -13.14
CA ALA A 194 7.38 5.04 -12.79
C ALA A 194 8.09 4.05 -13.72
N TYR A 195 7.43 2.93 -14.04
CA TYR A 195 7.93 1.90 -14.94
C TYR A 195 6.79 1.34 -15.80
N PRO A 196 6.48 1.98 -16.94
CA PRO A 196 5.33 1.61 -17.77
C PRO A 196 5.32 0.14 -18.17
N GLY A 197 4.16 -0.50 -18.02
CA GLY A 197 3.95 -1.93 -18.33
C GLY A 197 4.41 -2.91 -17.24
N LYS A 198 4.97 -2.42 -16.14
CA LYS A 198 5.43 -3.24 -15.01
C LYS A 198 4.62 -2.97 -13.75
N THR A 199 4.67 -3.91 -12.82
CA THR A 199 4.33 -3.67 -11.42
C THR A 199 5.59 -3.79 -10.60
N ILE A 200 5.91 -2.73 -9.84
CA ILE A 200 7.00 -2.74 -8.87
C ILE A 200 6.40 -2.48 -7.50
N ILE A 201 6.73 -3.31 -6.52
CA ILE A 201 6.28 -3.17 -5.12
C ILE A 201 7.53 -3.16 -4.25
N ILE A 202 7.69 -2.11 -3.46
CA ILE A 202 8.77 -2.02 -2.47
C ILE A 202 8.22 -2.56 -1.15
N VAL A 203 8.98 -3.42 -0.49
CA VAL A 203 8.57 -4.07 0.75
C VAL A 203 9.63 -3.79 1.82
N GLY A 204 9.20 -3.26 2.96
CA GLY A 204 10.03 -3.14 4.16
C GLY A 204 9.97 -4.42 4.98
N GLU A 205 11.13 -4.93 5.40
CA GLU A 205 11.23 -6.04 6.35
C GLU A 205 11.77 -5.52 7.70
N ASP A 206 10.91 -5.56 8.72
CA ASP A 206 11.19 -5.19 10.10
C ASP A 206 11.91 -6.31 10.87
N GLN A 207 13.01 -6.79 10.29
CA GLN A 207 13.80 -7.85 10.88
C GLN A 207 14.88 -7.27 11.82
N GLY A 208 14.69 -7.41 13.13
CA GLY A 208 15.65 -6.94 14.14
C GLY A 208 16.24 -8.05 15.02
N PRO A 209 17.23 -7.73 15.88
CA PRO A 209 17.71 -8.66 16.89
C PRO A 209 16.56 -9.19 17.78
N GLY A 210 16.38 -10.51 17.83
CA GLY A 210 15.39 -11.16 18.69
C GLY A 210 14.03 -11.47 18.04
N SER A 211 13.82 -11.14 16.76
CA SER A 211 12.58 -11.43 16.02
C SER A 211 12.44 -12.89 15.53
N GLY A 212 13.44 -13.73 15.75
CA GLY A 212 13.39 -15.17 15.47
C GLY A 212 13.65 -15.60 14.02
N ALA A 213 14.06 -14.69 13.13
CA ALA A 213 14.49 -15.02 11.76
C ALA A 213 15.99 -14.78 11.54
N ILE A 214 16.55 -15.38 10.47
CA ILE A 214 17.93 -15.17 10.04
C ILE A 214 18.05 -13.85 9.26
N GLY A 215 19.10 -13.09 9.50
CA GLY A 215 19.38 -11.83 8.80
C GLY A 215 18.97 -10.60 9.62
N ALA A 216 18.91 -9.46 8.95
CA ALA A 216 18.54 -8.15 9.48
C ALA A 216 17.51 -7.50 8.55
N GLY A 217 17.03 -6.29 8.85
CA GLY A 217 16.01 -5.60 8.09
C GLY A 217 16.42 -5.41 6.63
N GLN A 218 15.49 -5.64 5.71
CA GLN A 218 15.71 -5.59 4.28
C GLN A 218 14.78 -4.59 3.60
N LEU A 219 15.30 -3.91 2.57
CA LEU A 219 14.47 -3.25 1.57
C LEU A 219 14.39 -4.16 0.34
N LEU A 220 13.21 -4.69 0.09
CA LEU A 220 12.95 -5.62 -1.01
C LEU A 220 12.22 -4.90 -2.15
N ALA A 221 12.47 -5.35 -3.37
CA ALA A 221 11.67 -4.96 -4.53
C ALA A 221 11.10 -6.20 -5.21
N TYR A 222 9.79 -6.26 -5.34
CA TYR A 222 9.11 -7.16 -6.25
C TYR A 222 8.95 -6.48 -7.61
N VAL A 223 9.28 -7.19 -8.70
CA VAL A 223 9.14 -6.69 -10.07
C VAL A 223 8.43 -7.72 -10.94
N SER A 224 7.31 -7.31 -11.52
CA SER A 224 6.59 -8.03 -12.55
C SER A 224 6.62 -7.29 -13.89
N ASN A 225 6.73 -8.03 -14.98
CA ASN A 225 6.65 -7.50 -16.35
C ASN A 225 5.21 -7.37 -16.87
N THR A 226 4.22 -7.62 -16.01
CA THR A 226 2.80 -7.52 -16.31
C THR A 226 2.13 -6.72 -15.19
N VAL A 227 1.43 -5.65 -15.54
CA VAL A 227 0.72 -4.81 -14.57
C VAL A 227 -0.31 -5.65 -13.78
N GLY A 228 -0.23 -5.59 -12.45
CA GLY A 228 -1.11 -6.29 -11.52
C GLY A 228 -0.83 -7.77 -11.31
N ASP A 229 0.16 -8.36 -11.99
CA ASP A 229 0.55 -9.74 -11.75
C ASP A 229 1.42 -9.83 -10.50
N LEU A 230 0.91 -10.49 -9.46
CA LEU A 230 1.58 -10.74 -8.19
C LEU A 230 2.12 -12.18 -8.06
N THR A 231 2.03 -12.97 -9.13
CA THR A 231 2.29 -14.41 -9.14
C THR A 231 3.43 -14.86 -10.05
N ASN A 232 3.86 -14.03 -11.01
CA ASN A 232 4.95 -14.39 -11.95
C ASN A 232 6.11 -13.39 -12.01
N GLY A 233 6.22 -12.49 -11.02
CA GLY A 233 7.34 -11.57 -10.88
C GLY A 233 8.55 -12.17 -10.16
N LYS A 234 9.51 -11.31 -9.82
CA LYS A 234 10.76 -11.65 -9.11
C LYS A 234 10.97 -10.71 -7.92
N LEU A 235 11.53 -11.25 -6.84
CA LEU A 235 11.90 -10.50 -5.64
C LEU A 235 13.39 -10.19 -5.66
N TYR A 236 13.80 -9.02 -5.16
CA TYR A 236 15.19 -8.59 -5.12
C TYR A 236 15.53 -7.94 -3.79
N PHE A 237 16.75 -8.18 -3.29
CA PHE A 237 17.35 -7.43 -2.19
C PHE A 237 18.02 -6.16 -2.70
N LEU A 238 17.98 -5.09 -1.91
CA LEU A 238 18.86 -3.94 -2.08
C LEU A 238 20.27 -4.24 -1.54
N ARG A 239 21.32 -3.99 -2.34
CA ARG A 239 22.71 -4.01 -1.88
C ARG A 239 23.51 -2.82 -2.39
N ARG A 240 24.56 -2.43 -1.66
CA ARG A 240 25.56 -1.47 -2.16
C ARG A 240 26.43 -2.13 -3.24
N THR A 241 26.83 -1.36 -4.26
CA THR A 241 27.67 -1.87 -5.37
C THR A 241 29.07 -2.29 -4.92
N ASN A 242 29.58 -1.70 -3.83
CA ASN A 242 30.82 -2.13 -3.18
C ASN A 242 30.68 -3.41 -2.33
N GLN A 243 29.46 -3.96 -2.22
CA GLN A 243 29.11 -5.15 -1.45
C GLN A 243 29.44 -5.09 0.04
N ASP A 244 29.57 -3.90 0.61
CA ASP A 244 29.65 -3.73 2.06
C ASP A 244 28.22 -3.64 2.63
N PRO A 245 27.75 -4.66 3.36
CA PRO A 245 26.37 -4.74 3.82
C PRO A 245 26.13 -4.00 5.15
N VAL A 246 27.17 -3.45 5.77
CA VAL A 246 27.11 -2.93 7.15
C VAL A 246 26.50 -1.53 7.15
N GLU A 247 25.34 -1.38 7.80
CA GLU A 247 24.63 -0.09 7.89
C GLU A 247 25.50 1.00 8.54
N THR A 248 26.23 0.67 9.61
CA THR A 248 27.08 1.63 10.35
C THR A 248 28.35 2.06 9.59
N ASN A 249 28.61 1.49 8.40
CA ASN A 249 29.63 1.97 7.48
C ASN A 249 29.07 3.00 6.48
N MET A 250 27.84 3.48 6.67
CA MET A 250 27.23 4.57 5.89
C MET A 250 27.20 5.86 6.72
N ASP A 251 27.66 6.95 6.11
CA ASP A 251 27.71 8.29 6.67
C ASP A 251 26.42 9.05 6.36
N LEU A 252 25.89 9.76 7.36
CA LEU A 252 24.71 10.60 7.22
C LEU A 252 24.92 11.67 6.13
N GLY A 253 23.91 11.82 5.25
CA GLY A 253 23.92 12.83 4.19
C GLY A 253 24.73 12.44 2.94
N THR A 254 25.21 11.20 2.87
CA THR A 254 25.99 10.69 1.73
C THR A 254 25.13 9.86 0.79
N ASN A 255 25.32 10.04 -0.52
CA ASN A 255 24.70 9.20 -1.54
C ASN A 255 25.55 7.95 -1.78
N TYR A 256 24.90 6.79 -1.87
CA TYR A 256 25.55 5.50 -2.14
C TYR A 256 24.98 4.87 -3.41
N ASP A 257 25.85 4.31 -4.24
CA ASP A 257 25.43 3.50 -5.37
C ASP A 257 24.89 2.14 -4.87
N VAL A 258 23.72 1.76 -5.39
CA VAL A 258 23.02 0.54 -5.01
C VAL A 258 22.58 -0.24 -6.25
N GLU A 259 22.37 -1.54 -6.06
CA GLU A 259 21.80 -2.43 -7.05
C GLU A 259 20.82 -3.40 -6.40
N PHE A 260 19.93 -3.95 -7.22
CA PHE A 260 18.96 -4.96 -6.80
C PHE A 260 19.44 -6.35 -7.23
N VAL A 261 19.62 -7.25 -6.28
CA VAL A 261 20.06 -8.64 -6.53
C VAL A 261 18.90 -9.60 -6.27
N GLU A 262 18.63 -10.49 -7.22
CA GLU A 262 17.47 -11.40 -7.18
C GLU A 262 17.52 -12.33 -5.96
N VAL A 263 16.36 -12.60 -5.37
CA VAL A 263 16.14 -13.67 -4.38
C VAL A 263 15.82 -14.96 -5.13
N ASP A 264 16.63 -15.99 -4.95
CA ASP A 264 16.44 -17.25 -5.65
C ASP A 264 15.23 -17.99 -5.07
N ASN A 265 14.34 -18.45 -5.95
CA ASN A 265 13.19 -19.30 -5.60
C ASN A 265 12.26 -18.69 -4.51
N ALA A 266 12.12 -17.36 -4.48
CA ALA A 266 11.42 -16.62 -3.42
C ALA A 266 10.04 -17.18 -3.03
N ALA A 267 9.20 -17.58 -4.00
CA ALA A 267 7.86 -18.12 -3.73
C ALA A 267 7.87 -19.39 -2.86
N ASN A 268 8.90 -20.23 -3.01
CA ASN A 268 8.97 -21.55 -2.38
C ASN A 268 9.96 -21.60 -1.22
N SER A 269 10.85 -20.62 -1.08
CA SER A 269 11.77 -20.51 0.05
C SER A 269 11.02 -20.20 1.35
N THR A 270 11.48 -20.76 2.46
CA THR A 270 11.15 -20.32 3.82
C THR A 270 11.76 -18.95 4.10
N GLY A 271 11.28 -18.24 5.12
CA GLY A 271 11.87 -16.96 5.49
C GLY A 271 13.33 -17.08 5.94
N ASN A 272 13.69 -18.18 6.61
CA ASN A 272 15.07 -18.41 7.00
C ASN A 272 16.00 -18.68 5.81
N GLU A 273 15.50 -19.31 4.74
CA GLU A 273 16.25 -19.46 3.49
C GLU A 273 16.44 -18.11 2.80
N ILE A 274 15.40 -17.27 2.74
CA ILE A 274 15.49 -15.89 2.23
C ILE A 274 16.49 -15.08 3.06
N GLY A 275 16.39 -15.11 4.39
CA GLY A 275 17.31 -14.47 5.32
C GLY A 275 18.76 -14.91 5.13
N THR A 276 19.00 -16.21 4.93
CA THR A 276 20.33 -16.75 4.60
C THR A 276 20.86 -16.21 3.27
N GLN A 277 20.00 -16.09 2.25
CA GLN A 277 20.36 -15.49 0.97
C GLN A 277 20.73 -14.01 1.11
N SER A 278 20.04 -13.24 1.97
CA SER A 278 20.36 -11.82 2.18
C SER A 278 21.83 -11.61 2.61
N ILE A 279 22.30 -12.46 3.54
CA ILE A 279 23.68 -12.45 4.05
C ILE A 279 24.66 -12.89 2.95
N ALA A 280 24.34 -13.98 2.24
CA ALA A 280 25.19 -14.53 1.19
C ALA A 280 25.35 -13.57 0.01
N LYS A 281 24.28 -12.86 -0.37
CA LYS A 281 24.22 -11.94 -1.51
C LYS A 281 24.65 -10.50 -1.15
N LYS A 282 25.08 -10.28 0.11
CA LYS A 282 25.54 -8.98 0.64
C LYS A 282 24.47 -7.88 0.55
N ALA A 283 23.22 -8.26 0.77
CA ALA A 283 22.15 -7.29 0.96
C ALA A 283 22.46 -6.41 2.18
N ILE A 284 22.03 -5.13 2.14
CA ILE A 284 22.27 -4.22 3.26
C ILE A 284 21.57 -4.78 4.51
N GLN A 285 22.28 -4.84 5.63
CA GLN A 285 21.77 -5.36 6.89
C GLN A 285 21.35 -4.17 7.76
N PHE A 286 20.16 -3.63 7.50
CA PHE A 286 19.59 -2.55 8.31
C PHE A 286 19.16 -3.07 9.67
N ALA A 287 19.22 -2.24 10.72
CA ALA A 287 18.77 -2.64 12.04
C ALA A 287 17.31 -3.11 12.05
N ARG A 288 16.43 -2.36 11.35
CA ARG A 288 14.99 -2.58 11.14
C ARG A 288 14.55 -1.75 9.93
N VAL A 289 13.74 -2.28 9.02
CA VAL A 289 13.10 -1.50 7.95
C VAL A 289 11.59 -1.57 8.15
N GLU A 290 11.06 -0.53 8.79
CA GLU A 290 9.62 -0.34 8.99
C GLU A 290 8.99 0.27 7.70
N ASP A 291 8.08 1.24 7.84
CA ASP A 291 7.28 1.74 6.73
C ASP A 291 8.15 2.39 5.65
N VAL A 292 7.95 1.97 4.41
CA VAL A 292 8.50 2.64 3.23
C VAL A 292 7.43 3.45 2.51
N ASP A 293 7.82 4.52 1.84
CA ASP A 293 6.97 5.26 0.89
C ASP A 293 7.88 5.91 -0.16
N TYR A 294 7.29 6.55 -1.17
CA TYR A 294 7.99 7.29 -2.19
C TYR A 294 7.36 8.68 -2.39
N GLY A 295 8.15 9.60 -2.94
CA GLY A 295 7.64 10.92 -3.33
C GLY A 295 6.59 10.79 -4.43
N LYS A 296 5.32 11.06 -4.09
CA LYS A 296 4.19 11.04 -5.03
C LYS A 296 4.25 12.29 -5.92
N GLY A 297 4.24 12.10 -7.24
CA GLY A 297 4.32 13.18 -8.21
C GLY A 297 4.61 12.70 -9.63
N SER A 298 4.55 13.62 -10.60
CA SER A 298 4.98 13.36 -11.98
C SER A 298 6.50 13.44 -12.04
N ALA A 299 7.16 12.28 -12.02
CA ALA A 299 8.49 12.20 -12.61
C ALA A 299 8.47 12.72 -14.05
#